data_AF-A0A2I0I4J2-F1
#
_entry.id   AF-A0A2I0I4J2-F1
#
_cell.length_a   1.000
_cell.length_b   1.000
_cell.length_c   1.000
_cell.angle_alpha   90.00
_cell.angle_beta   90.00
_cell.angle_gamma   90.00
#
_symmetry.space_group_name_H-M   'P 1'
#
loop_
_entity.id
_entity.type
_entity.pdbx_description
1 polymer ?
#
loop_
_entity_poly.entity_id
_entity_poly.type
_entity_poly.pdbx_seq_one_letter_code
_entity_poly.pdbx_strand_id
1 'polypeptide(L)' 'MASHSPNLECRIYEAKYPEVAMAVMIQVKNIADMGAYVSLLEYNNIEGMMLFIVHKHPL' A
#
# COMPACT_ATOMS: atom_id res chain seq x y z
N MET A 1 0.05 -30.37 16.53
CA MET A 1 1.08 -29.75 15.67
C MET A 1 0.39 -28.62 14.93
N ALA A 2 0.61 -27.37 15.34
CA ALA A 2 0.01 -26.24 14.66
C ALA A 2 0.56 -26.20 13.23
N SER A 3 -0.34 -26.29 12.25
CA SER A 3 0.00 -26.17 10.84
C SER A 3 0.41 -24.71 10.59
N HIS A 4 1.66 -24.37 10.89
CA HIS A 4 2.24 -23.09 10.55
C HIS A 4 2.58 -23.16 9.06
N SER A 5 1.58 -22.88 8.21
CA SER A 5 1.83 -22.56 6.81
C SER A 5 2.92 -21.48 6.80
N PRO A 6 4.08 -21.72 6.17
CA PRO A 6 5.09 -20.67 6.08
C PRO A 6 4.41 -19.46 5.47
N ASN A 7 4.50 -18.31 6.14
CA ASN A 7 4.03 -17.05 5.58
C ASN A 7 4.91 -16.77 4.36
N LEU A 8 4.43 -17.19 3.18
CA LEU A 8 5.10 -17.01 1.87
C LEU A 8 5.04 -15.56 1.41
N GLU A 9 4.56 -14.66 2.26
CA GLU A 9 4.42 -13.25 1.97
C GLU A 9 5.75 -12.58 2.34
N CYS A 10 6.66 -12.57 1.37
CA CYS A 10 7.94 -11.88 1.50
C CYS A 10 7.78 -10.41 1.15
N ARG A 11 8.32 -9.52 1.98
CA ARG A 11 8.47 -8.10 1.62
C ARG A 11 9.66 -7.93 0.67
N ILE A 12 9.51 -7.12 -0.37
CA ILE A 12 10.58 -6.84 -1.35
C ILE A 12 11.67 -5.95 -0.73
N TYR A 13 11.27 -5.01 0.13
CA TYR A 13 12.18 -4.12 0.87
C TYR A 13 12.33 -4.57 2.33
N GLU A 14 13.52 -4.35 2.92
CA GLU A 14 13.73 -4.60 4.36
C GLU A 14 12.88 -3.65 5.22
N ALA A 15 12.78 -2.40 4.79
CA ALA A 15 12.00 -1.37 5.48
C ALA A 15 10.52 -1.76 5.58
N LYS A 16 9.95 -1.55 6.77
CA LYS A 16 8.53 -1.90 7.04
C LYS A 16 7.53 -1.03 6.27
N TYR A 17 7.93 0.21 6.03
CA TYR A 17 7.14 1.23 5.35
C TYR A 17 8.05 1.96 4.36
N PRO A 18 7.50 2.48 3.26
CA PRO A 18 8.25 3.35 2.37
C PRO A 18 8.66 4.65 3.07
N GLU A 19 9.76 5.23 2.61
CA GLU A 19 10.18 6.56 3.05
C GLU A 19 9.23 7.64 2.51
N VAL A 20 9.21 8.79 3.18
CA VAL A 20 8.41 9.94 2.73
C VAL A 20 8.91 10.37 1.34
N ALA A 21 7.98 10.56 0.40
CA ALA A 21 8.24 10.89 -1.01
C ALA A 21 8.91 9.77 -1.85
N MET A 22 8.90 8.52 -1.39
CA MET A 22 9.30 7.37 -2.21
C MET A 22 8.18 6.96 -3.18
N ALA A 23 8.52 6.71 -4.45
CA ALA A 23 7.59 6.14 -5.42
C ALA A 23 7.46 4.62 -5.20
N VAL A 24 6.23 4.14 -5.05
CA VAL A 24 5.93 2.71 -4.83
C VAL A 24 4.76 2.26 -5.70
N MET A 25 4.75 0.98 -6.04
CA MET A 25 3.68 0.35 -6.79
C MET A 25 2.52 -0.03 -5.86
N ILE A 26 1.34 0.47 -6.23
CA ILE A 26 0.10 0.27 -5.49
C ILE A 26 -0.97 -0.35 -6.38
N GLN A 27 -1.84 -1.16 -5.78
CA GLN A 27 -3.06 -1.65 -6.39
C GLN A 27 -4.27 -0.97 -5.73
N VAL A 28 -5.12 -0.34 -6.53
CA VAL A 28 -6.36 0.27 -6.03
C VAL A 28 -7.39 -0.82 -5.76
N LYS A 29 -7.89 -0.89 -4.53
CA LYS A 29 -8.96 -1.82 -4.13
C LYS A 29 -10.34 -1.18 -4.23
N ASN A 30 -10.46 0.07 -3.76
CA ASN A 30 -11.73 0.77 -3.73
C ASN A 30 -11.52 2.29 -3.80
N ILE A 31 -12.40 2.99 -4.51
CA ILE A 31 -12.38 4.44 -4.65
C ILE A 31 -13.59 4.99 -3.88
N ALA A 32 -13.31 5.82 -2.88
CA ALA A 32 -14.29 6.58 -2.13
C ALA A 32 -14.19 8.08 -2.46
N ASP A 33 -15.19 8.85 -2.06
CA ASP A 33 -15.32 10.27 -2.41
C ASP A 33 -14.13 11.14 -1.95
N MET A 34 -13.55 10.81 -0.79
CA MET A 34 -12.42 11.56 -0.20
C MET A 34 -11.06 10.91 -0.45
N GLY A 35 -11.01 9.67 -0.92
CA GLY A 35 -9.76 8.93 -1.07
C GLY A 35 -9.92 7.53 -1.67
N ALA A 36 -8.81 6.88 -1.99
CA ALA A 36 -8.79 5.50 -2.46
C ALA A 36 -8.13 4.57 -1.42
N TYR A 37 -8.74 3.42 -1.20
CA TYR A 37 -8.12 2.31 -0.51
C TYR A 37 -7.21 1.57 -1.48
N VAL A 38 -5.96 1.41 -1.09
CA VAL A 38 -4.90 0.85 -1.93
C VAL A 38 -4.13 -0.23 -1.16
N SER A 39 -3.51 -1.16 -1.88
CA SER A 39 -2.56 -2.13 -1.32
C SER A 39 -1.19 -1.92 -1.93
N LEU A 40 -0.16 -1.86 -1.08
CA LEU A 40 1.23 -1.74 -1.52
C LEU A 40 1.76 -3.15 -1.81
N LEU A 41 1.89 -3.47 -3.10
CA LEU A 41 2.28 -4.81 -3.54
C LEU A 41 3.71 -5.15 -3.10
N GLU A 42 4.60 -4.16 -3.11
CA GLU A 42 6.02 -4.34 -2.73
C GLU A 42 6.22 -4.48 -1.22
N TYR A 43 5.21 -4.11 -0.43
CA TYR A 43 5.28 -4.05 1.03
C TYR A 43 4.43 -5.13 1.71
N ASN A 44 4.24 -6.28 1.07
CA ASN A 44 3.43 -7.38 1.61
C ASN A 44 1.92 -7.12 1.57
N ASN A 45 1.43 -6.48 0.50
CA ASN A 45 0.02 -6.11 0.31
C ASN A 45 -0.57 -5.25 1.43
N ILE A 46 0.27 -4.56 2.21
CA ILE A 46 -0.19 -3.69 3.29
C ILE A 46 -1.21 -2.68 2.77
N GLU A 47 -2.25 -2.46 3.56
CA GLU A 47 -3.35 -1.58 3.19
C GLU A 47 -2.99 -0.13 3.51
N GLY A 48 -3.29 0.75 2.59
CA GLY A 48 -3.11 2.18 2.70
C GLY A 48 -4.32 2.94 2.19
N MET A 49 -4.41 4.21 2.56
CA MET A 49 -5.39 5.14 2.01
C MET A 49 -4.67 6.28 1.29
N MET A 50 -5.12 6.59 0.09
CA MET A 50 -4.66 7.74 -0.67
C MET A 50 -5.71 8.83 -0.59
N LEU A 51 -5.37 9.95 0.02
CA LEU A 51 -6.30 11.07 0.18
C LEU A 51 -6.29 11.94 -1.09
N PHE A 52 -7.44 12.13 -1.75
CA PHE A 52 -7.49 12.89 -2.99
C PHE A 52 -7.44 14.41 -2.79
N ILE A 53 -7.64 14.90 -1.55
CA ILE A 53 -7.72 16.34 -1.28
C ILE A 53 -6.44 17.10 -1.68
N VAL A 54 -5.28 16.43 -1.62
CA VAL A 54 -3.97 17.03 -1.90
C VAL A 54 -3.65 17.04 -3.39
N HIS A 55 -4.37 16.26 -4.21
CA HIS A 55 -4.13 16.12 -5.64
C HIS A 55 -5.02 17.04 -6.49
N LYS A 56 -5.92 17.81 -5.86
CA LYS A 56 -6.80 18.77 -6.53
C LYS A 56 -6.20 20.18 -6.59
N HIS A 57 -4.90 20.29 -6.85
CA HIS A 57 -4.33 21.51 -7.41
C HIS A 57 -4.40 21.37 -8.93
N PRO A 58 -5.44 21.92 -9.60
CA PRO A 58 -5.49 21.94 -11.05
C PRO A 58 -4.32 22.78 -11.56
N LEU A 59 -3.47 22.17 -12.37
CA LEU A 59 -2.71 22.88 -13.40
C LEU A 59 -3.70 23.39 -14.46
#